data_AF-A0A833G3L9-F1
#
_entry.id   AF-A0A833G3L9-F1
#
_cell.length_a   1.000
_cell.length_b   1.000
_cell.length_c   1.000
_cell.angle_alpha   90.00
_cell.angle_beta   90.00
_cell.angle_gamma   90.00
#
_symmetry.space_group_name_H-M   'P 1'
#
loop_
_entity.id
_entity.type
_entity.pdbx_description
1 polymer ?
#
loop_
_entity_poly.entity_id
_entity_poly.type
_entity_poly.pdbx_seq_one_letter_code
_entity_poly.pdbx_strand_id
1 'polypeptide(L)' 'MPRLMLLRHAKSSWGDAGVADIDRPLSPRGRRAAA' A
#
# COMPACT_ATOMS: atom_id res chain seq x y z
N MET A 1 -12.56 25.22 -10.87
CA MET A 1 -11.72 25.27 -9.65
C MET A 1 -10.91 23.98 -9.57
N PRO A 2 -9.57 24.02 -9.57
CA PRO A 2 -8.76 22.81 -9.43
C PRO A 2 -8.83 22.24 -8.00
N ARG A 3 -8.69 20.93 -7.86
CA ARG A 3 -8.60 20.22 -6.57
C ARG A 3 -7.33 19.37 -6.54
N LEU A 4 -6.55 19.51 -5.48
CA LEU A 4 -5.39 18.66 -5.19
C LEU A 4 -5.79 17.57 -4.18
N MET A 5 -5.44 16.32 -4.47
CA MET A 5 -5.64 15.21 -3.55
C MET A 5 -4.27 14.64 -3.18
N LEU A 6 -4.00 14.56 -1.87
CA LEU A 6 -2.80 13.91 -1.33
C LEU A 6 -3.24 12.63 -0.63
N LEU A 7 -2.66 11.50 -1.03
CA LEU A 7 -2.95 10.19 -0.46
C LEU A 7 -1.64 9.50 -0.08
N ARG A 8 -1.70 8.67 0.96
CA ARG A 8 -0.64 7.72 1.29
C ARG A 8 -0.87 6.39 0.58
N HIS A 9 0.19 5.59 0.44
CA HIS A 9 0.06 4.23 -0.09
C HIS A 9 -0.87 3.36 0.79
N ALA A 10 -1.52 2.38 0.17
CA ALA A 10 -2.37 1.41 0.87
C ALA A 10 -1.53 0.38 1.65
N LYS A 11 -2.09 -0.22 2.70
CA LYS A 11 -1.32 -1.05 3.66
C LYS A 11 -0.52 -2.20 2.99
N SER A 12 0.81 -2.19 3.15
CA SER A 12 1.72 -3.28 2.75
C SER A 12 1.60 -4.52 3.64
N SER A 13 2.08 -5.65 3.11
CA SER A 13 2.19 -6.94 3.79
C SER A 13 3.52 -7.06 4.55
N TRP A 14 3.44 -7.66 5.73
CA TRP A 14 4.59 -8.00 6.58
C TRP A 14 4.65 -9.51 6.90
N GLY A 15 3.92 -10.33 6.13
CA GLY A 15 3.84 -11.78 6.35
C GLY A 15 5.11 -12.55 6.00
N ASP A 16 6.03 -11.93 5.26
CA ASP A 16 7.36 -12.44 4.97
C ASP A 16 8.41 -11.46 5.48
N ALA A 17 9.31 -11.96 6.34
CA ALA A 17 10.37 -11.19 6.97
C ALA A 17 11.62 -11.04 6.06
N GLY A 18 11.78 -11.90 5.04
CA GLY A 18 12.92 -11.86 4.12
C GLY A 18 12.76 -10.87 2.97
N VAL A 19 11.56 -10.30 2.80
CA VAL A 19 11.27 -9.34 1.73
C VAL A 19 11.78 -7.95 2.09
N ALA A 20 12.60 -7.38 1.20
CA ALA A 20 13.06 -6.01 1.31
C ALA A 20 11.87 -5.04 1.27
N ASP A 21 11.98 -3.90 1.96
CA ASP A 21 10.85 -2.97 2.14
C ASP A 21 10.24 -2.51 0.80
N ILE A 22 11.09 -2.20 -0.19
CA ILE A 22 10.68 -1.74 -1.52
C ILE A 22 9.89 -2.78 -2.32
N ASP A 23 10.12 -4.07 -2.05
CA ASP A 23 9.49 -5.20 -2.74
C ASP A 23 8.21 -5.68 -2.01
N ARG A 24 7.83 -5.03 -0.90
CA ARG A 24 6.68 -5.48 -0.10
C ARG A 24 5.37 -5.33 -0.88
N PRO A 25 4.62 -6.43 -1.10
CA PRO A 25 3.32 -6.35 -1.75
C PRO A 25 2.26 -5.74 -0.84
N LEU A 26 1.14 -5.31 -1.40
CA LEU A 26 -0.03 -4.91 -0.61
C LEU A 26 -0.61 -6.09 0.19
N SER A 27 -1.02 -5.80 1.43
CA SER A 27 -1.82 -6.73 2.22
C SER A 27 -3.21 -6.95 1.58
N PRO A 28 -3.95 -8.03 1.88
CA PRO A 28 -5.33 -8.19 1.40
C PRO A 28 -6.24 -7.00 1.73
N ARG A 29 -6.07 -6.39 2.91
CA ARG A 29 -6.77 -5.15 3.28
C ARG A 29 -6.29 -3.95 2.45
N GLY A 30 -4.99 -3.85 2.19
CA GLY A 30 -4.41 -2.82 1.33
C GLY A 30 -4.96 -2.89 -0.09
N ARG A 31 -5.06 -4.08 -0.68
CA ARG A 31 -5.65 -4.29 -2.00
C ARG A 31 -7.11 -3.82 -2.07
N ARG A 32 -7.92 -4.17 -1.06
CA ARG A 32 -9.33 -3.70 -0.99
C ARG A 32 -9.46 -2.18 -0.79
N ALA A 33 -8.49 -1.54 -0.16
CA ALA A 33 -8.50 -0.09 0.04
C ALA A 33 -7.97 0.70 -1.16
N ALA A 34 -7.30 0.04 -2.11
CA ALA A 34 -6.75 0.63 -3.31
C ALA A 34 -7.64 0.43 -4.56
N ALA A 35 -8.56 -0.54 -4.51
CA ALA A 35 -9.61 -0.75 -5.51
C ALA A 35 -10.71 0.30 -5.36
#